data_AF-A0A3B6VXN3-F1
#
_entry.id   AF-A0A3B6VXN3-F1
#
_cell.length_a   1.000
_cell.length_b   1.000
_cell.length_c   1.000
_cell.angle_alpha   90.00
_cell.angle_beta   90.00
_cell.angle_gamma   90.00
#
_symmetry.space_group_name_H-M   'P 1'
#
loop_
_entity.id
_entity.type
_entity.pdbx_description
1 polymer ?
#
loop_
_entity_poly.entity_id
_entity_poly.type
_entity_poly.pdbx_seq_one_letter_code
_entity_poly.pdbx_strand_id
1 'polypeptide(L)'
;MFKLIKEPEENPSNLLNSYRLQNIIMQKMRMLHTAFDGIKLNHWNDTDRELPDILAGSICEFEGRLFETNQIIKLIDNITDSNRDLRYIKLVIHRDNEDSNNDYLTVEIASGSSNGNEDFPNYDYENRGFYVKNDNNIIIEKYLRLSMKYDASLGGYVEKKYWNINDFQRKGLTLKRKTVNFGVGTHEFTFPSDVNSITVHITSGGGGAGMTIIETGDNGYHNATNGGNSQVLINDAAITTCGGGGCGKMTGLATGSGLAGQASGQGKLYQGSDGYKGTPGRGGILNSQCLASGGNGGDGIAHNIGNKGSIGGGSGSAAIVDINRDMLGVSYKIKIIVGAGGVSGYMDGNPTRMNNGENGSAVIEYMQK
;
A
#
# COMPACT_ATOMS: atom_id res chain seq x y z
N MET A 1 14.16 3.66 37.35
CA MET A 1 14.18 2.25 36.87
C MET A 1 12.82 1.91 36.29
N PHE A 2 12.74 1.02 35.31
CA PHE A 2 11.47 0.47 34.84
C PHE A 2 11.24 -0.90 35.45
N LYS A 3 10.02 -1.17 35.90
CA LYS A 3 9.62 -2.47 36.43
C LYS A 3 8.81 -3.23 35.39
N LEU A 4 8.91 -4.55 35.38
CA LEU A 4 8.07 -5.39 34.56
C LEU A 4 6.59 -5.21 34.93
N ILE A 5 5.74 -4.99 33.92
CA ILE A 5 4.29 -4.90 34.08
C ILE A 5 3.54 -5.96 33.27
N LYS A 6 4.22 -6.64 32.34
CA LYS A 6 3.64 -7.74 31.55
C LYS A 6 4.74 -8.66 30.97
N GLU A 7 4.68 -9.95 31.28
CA GLU A 7 5.44 -11.03 30.63
C GLU A 7 5.01 -11.24 29.15
N PRO A 8 5.83 -11.87 28.28
CA PRO A 8 5.36 -12.22 26.96
C PRO A 8 4.27 -13.28 27.13
N GLU A 9 3.08 -13.04 26.59
CA GLU A 9 2.12 -14.14 26.43
C GLU A 9 2.72 -15.12 25.42
N GLU A 10 2.85 -16.39 25.81
CA GLU A 10 3.22 -17.49 24.91
C GLU A 10 2.52 -17.29 23.56
N ASN A 11 3.29 -17.46 22.46
CA ASN A 11 2.86 -17.33 21.07
C ASN A 11 1.33 -17.42 20.93
N PRO A 12 0.63 -16.32 20.58
CA PRO A 12 -0.82 -16.34 20.54
C PRO A 12 -1.25 -17.42 19.56
N SER A 13 -1.81 -18.51 20.10
CA SER A 13 -2.22 -19.69 19.35
C SER A 13 -3.35 -19.42 18.34
N ASN A 14 -3.91 -18.21 18.37
CA ASN A 14 -5.02 -17.78 17.54
C ASN A 14 -4.89 -16.29 17.16
N LEU A 15 -5.00 -16.02 15.86
CA LEU A 15 -5.01 -14.70 15.22
C LEU A 15 -5.96 -13.69 15.89
N LEU A 16 -7.12 -14.15 16.37
CA LEU A 16 -8.10 -13.30 17.05
C LEU A 16 -7.60 -12.78 18.41
N ASN A 17 -6.83 -13.60 19.14
CA ASN A 17 -6.22 -13.19 20.40
C ASN A 17 -5.08 -12.20 20.14
N SER A 18 -4.30 -12.39 19.08
CA SER A 18 -3.29 -11.42 18.63
C SER A 18 -3.90 -10.05 18.34
N TYR A 19 -5.03 -10.00 17.61
CA TYR A 19 -5.73 -8.75 17.33
C TYR A 19 -6.36 -8.10 18.58
N ARG A 20 -6.85 -8.90 19.54
CA ARG A 20 -7.36 -8.38 20.82
C ARG A 20 -6.23 -7.80 21.68
N LEU A 21 -5.08 -8.48 21.77
CA LEU A 21 -3.90 -7.95 22.46
C LEU A 21 -3.40 -6.68 21.80
N GLN A 22 -3.28 -6.68 20.47
CA GLN A 22 -2.89 -5.50 19.70
C GLN A 22 -3.84 -4.33 20.00
N ASN A 23 -5.16 -4.57 20.03
CA ASN A 23 -6.13 -3.54 20.38
C ASN A 23 -6.04 -3.08 21.84
N ILE A 24 -5.79 -3.96 22.82
CA ILE A 24 -5.61 -3.59 24.23
C ILE A 24 -4.33 -2.75 24.41
N ILE A 25 -3.24 -3.16 23.75
CA ILE A 25 -1.97 -2.42 23.72
C ILE A 25 -2.16 -1.06 23.04
N MET A 26 -2.83 -1.03 21.88
CA MET A 26 -3.15 0.21 21.16
C MET A 26 -4.10 1.13 21.93
N GLN A 27 -5.07 0.58 22.68
CA GLN A 27 -5.97 1.37 23.54
C GLN A 27 -5.23 1.97 24.73
N LYS A 28 -4.28 1.24 25.33
CA LYS A 28 -3.36 1.81 26.33
C LYS A 28 -2.43 2.87 25.72
N MET A 29 -1.97 2.67 24.49
CA MET A 29 -1.15 3.64 23.73
C MET A 29 -1.92 4.87 23.26
N ARG A 30 -3.26 4.84 23.18
CA ARG A 30 -4.09 5.97 22.73
C ARG A 30 -4.01 7.20 23.66
N MET A 31 -3.46 7.05 24.86
CA MET A 31 -3.10 8.15 25.77
C MET A 31 -1.71 8.77 25.53
N LEU A 32 -0.93 8.29 24.55
CA LEU A 32 0.48 8.65 24.34
C LEU A 32 0.72 9.32 22.98
N HIS A 33 0.08 10.47 22.74
CA HIS A 33 0.33 11.28 21.53
C HIS A 33 1.65 12.08 21.55
N THR A 34 2.56 11.80 22.49
CA THR A 34 3.86 12.47 22.62
C THR A 34 5.05 11.54 22.95
N ALA A 35 4.86 10.22 23.01
CA ALA A 35 5.88 9.29 23.54
C ALA A 35 6.41 8.32 22.48
N PHE A 36 7.71 8.38 22.24
CA PHE A 36 8.45 7.52 21.31
C PHE A 36 8.81 6.20 22.00
N ASP A 37 8.50 5.04 21.40
CA ASP A 37 8.56 3.72 22.07
C ASP A 37 7.76 3.63 23.39
N GLY A 38 6.89 4.60 23.67
CA GLY A 38 6.22 4.77 24.96
C GLY A 38 7.05 5.55 26.00
N ILE A 39 8.27 5.98 25.67
CA ILE A 39 9.17 6.79 26.49
C ILE A 39 8.86 8.29 26.33
N LYS A 40 8.67 8.97 27.46
CA LYS A 40 8.43 10.41 27.54
C LYS A 40 9.71 11.09 28.01
N LEU A 41 10.17 12.09 27.26
CA LEU A 41 11.37 12.88 27.57
C LEU A 41 10.98 14.35 27.75
N ASN A 42 11.58 15.03 28.74
CA ASN A 42 11.60 16.50 28.80
C ASN A 42 12.86 17.03 28.07
N HIS A 43 13.03 18.36 28.03
CA HIS A 43 14.24 19.03 27.52
C HIS A 43 14.69 18.59 26.11
N TRP A 44 13.77 18.19 25.23
CA TRP A 44 14.13 17.62 23.91
C TRP A 44 14.36 18.67 22.81
N ASN A 45 14.12 19.95 23.07
CA ASN A 45 14.32 20.99 22.07
C ASN A 45 15.82 21.23 21.82
N ASP A 46 16.21 21.51 20.56
CA ASP A 46 17.57 21.90 20.19
C ASP A 46 18.02 23.22 20.82
N THR A 47 17.11 24.06 21.33
CA THR A 47 17.47 25.25 22.12
C THR A 47 17.73 24.93 23.59
N ASP A 48 17.30 23.76 24.05
CA ASP A 48 17.50 23.30 25.42
C ASP A 48 18.82 22.54 25.50
N ARG A 49 19.74 23.01 26.33
CA ARG A 49 21.09 22.45 26.46
C ARG A 49 21.20 21.37 27.54
N GLU A 50 20.11 21.07 28.24
CA GLU A 50 20.10 20.09 29.33
C GLU A 50 19.96 18.65 28.81
N LEU A 51 20.44 17.69 29.61
CA LEU A 51 20.21 16.27 29.38
C LEU A 51 18.74 15.96 29.70
N PRO A 52 18.01 15.24 28.84
CA PRO A 52 16.62 14.91 29.11
C PRO A 52 16.49 13.92 30.27
N ASP A 53 15.47 14.10 31.10
CA ASP A 53 14.93 13.11 32.02
C ASP A 53 13.90 12.23 31.32
N ILE A 54 13.78 10.98 31.78
CA ILE A 54 12.64 10.13 31.43
C ILE A 54 11.51 10.38 32.42
N LEU A 55 10.34 10.81 31.92
CA LEU A 55 9.20 11.16 32.74
C LEU A 55 8.44 9.91 33.23
N ALA A 56 7.76 10.06 34.37
CA ALA A 56 6.87 9.03 34.91
C ALA A 56 5.75 8.64 33.93
N GLY A 57 5.35 7.37 33.97
CA GLY A 57 4.42 6.77 33.02
C GLY A 57 5.04 6.55 31.63
N SER A 58 6.37 6.43 31.56
CA SER A 58 7.05 5.95 30.36
C SER A 58 7.01 4.42 30.35
N ILE A 59 6.66 3.86 29.19
CA ILE A 59 6.54 2.43 28.95
C ILE A 59 7.60 2.03 27.92
N CYS A 60 8.25 0.89 28.09
CA CYS A 60 9.19 0.32 27.14
C CYS A 60 8.83 -1.13 26.84
N GLU A 61 8.89 -1.51 25.57
CA GLU A 61 8.93 -2.92 25.17
C GLU A 61 10.38 -3.44 25.22
N PHE A 62 10.60 -4.68 25.67
CA PHE A 62 11.91 -5.34 25.66
C PHE A 62 11.71 -6.87 25.57
N GLU A 63 12.18 -7.52 24.50
CA GLU A 63 12.00 -8.97 24.27
C GLU A 63 10.52 -9.42 24.33
N GLY A 64 9.58 -8.62 23.84
CA GLY A 64 8.14 -8.91 23.91
C GLY A 64 7.50 -8.65 25.28
N ARG A 65 8.29 -8.23 26.29
CA ARG A 65 7.82 -7.83 27.62
C ARG A 65 7.58 -6.34 27.69
N LEU A 66 6.67 -5.91 28.57
CA LEU A 66 6.41 -4.50 28.83
C LEU A 66 6.91 -4.09 30.19
N PHE A 67 7.67 -3.00 30.23
CA PHE A 67 8.22 -2.37 31.41
C PHE A 67 7.68 -0.95 31.55
N GLU A 68 7.43 -0.48 32.77
CA GLU A 68 6.98 0.89 33.06
C GLU A 68 7.81 1.51 34.18
N THR A 69 8.08 2.81 34.08
CA THR A 69 8.55 3.63 35.21
C THR A 69 7.43 4.51 35.73
N ASN A 70 7.19 4.49 37.04
CA ASN A 70 6.25 5.37 37.74
C ASN A 70 6.92 6.61 38.36
N GLN A 71 8.23 6.78 38.13
CA GLN A 71 9.02 7.90 38.64
C GLN A 71 9.76 8.59 37.49
N ILE A 72 10.10 9.86 37.72
CA ILE A 72 11.03 10.58 36.84
C ILE A 72 12.42 10.00 37.05
N ILE A 73 13.07 9.57 35.98
CA ILE A 73 14.44 9.06 35.98
C ILE A 73 15.36 10.17 35.48
N LYS A 74 16.19 10.69 36.38
CA LYS A 74 17.25 11.63 36.02
C LYS A 74 18.42 10.89 35.40
N LEU A 75 18.83 11.32 34.23
CA LEU A 75 19.99 10.75 33.55
C LEU A 75 21.27 11.42 34.05
N ILE A 76 22.34 10.64 34.11
CA ILE A 76 23.66 11.12 34.53
C ILE A 76 24.62 10.85 33.38
N ASP A 77 25.25 11.91 32.88
CA ASP A 77 26.33 11.80 31.91
C ASP A 77 27.68 11.98 32.61
N ASN A 78 28.43 10.88 32.71
CA ASN A 78 29.77 10.85 33.30
C ASN A 78 30.87 10.74 32.22
N ILE A 79 30.54 10.91 30.94
CA ILE A 79 31.48 10.74 29.83
C ILE A 79 32.32 12.02 29.67
N THR A 80 33.62 11.87 29.89
CA THR A 80 34.61 12.97 29.82
C THR A 80 35.52 12.92 28.60
N ASP A 81 35.45 11.85 27.79
CA ASP A 81 36.27 11.70 26.59
C ASP A 81 35.77 12.63 25.47
N SER A 82 36.61 13.59 25.09
CA SER A 82 36.31 14.60 24.07
C SER A 82 36.24 14.03 22.65
N ASN A 83 36.74 12.82 22.40
CA ASN A 83 36.62 12.16 21.10
C ASN A 83 35.26 11.47 20.91
N ARG A 84 34.45 11.40 21.97
CA ARG A 84 33.11 10.81 21.95
C ARG A 84 32.12 11.94 22.17
N ASP A 85 31.69 12.56 21.09
CA ASP A 85 30.81 13.72 21.10
C ASP A 85 29.31 13.35 21.06
N LEU A 86 28.96 12.10 20.77
CA LEU A 86 27.58 11.62 20.79
C LEU A 86 27.22 10.96 22.12
N ARG A 87 25.94 11.11 22.50
CA ARG A 87 25.28 10.43 23.62
C ARG A 87 24.04 9.70 23.14
N TYR A 88 23.87 8.50 23.67
CA TYR A 88 22.70 7.66 23.46
C TYR A 88 22.10 7.27 24.81
N ILE A 89 20.79 7.04 24.84
CA ILE A 89 20.12 6.49 26.03
C ILE A 89 19.95 4.99 25.80
N LYS A 90 20.50 4.18 26.70
CA LYS A 90 20.32 2.72 26.71
C LYS A 90 19.58 2.26 27.95
N LEU A 91 18.86 1.16 27.80
CA LEU A 91 18.13 0.45 28.84
C LEU A 91 18.86 -0.87 29.08
N VAL A 92 19.34 -1.09 30.30
CA VAL A 92 20.07 -2.30 30.69
C VAL A 92 19.12 -3.21 31.46
N ILE A 93 19.01 -4.48 31.04
CA ILE A 93 18.17 -5.47 31.74
C ILE A 93 18.95 -6.11 32.89
N HIS A 94 18.36 -6.04 34.08
CA HIS A 94 18.80 -6.77 35.25
C HIS A 94 17.87 -7.94 35.40
N ARG A 95 18.40 -9.13 35.14
CA ARG A 95 17.64 -10.38 35.20
C ARG A 95 17.76 -10.98 36.59
N ASP A 96 16.64 -11.35 37.18
CA ASP A 96 16.62 -12.13 38.41
C ASP A 96 16.75 -13.62 38.03
N ASN A 97 17.68 -14.32 38.67
CA ASN A 97 17.99 -15.71 38.36
C ASN A 97 16.92 -16.70 38.90
N GLU A 98 16.05 -16.26 39.80
CA GLU A 98 15.05 -17.08 40.48
C GLU A 98 13.62 -16.80 39.98
N ASP A 99 13.29 -15.54 39.66
CA ASP A 99 11.95 -15.15 39.19
C ASP A 99 12.02 -14.05 38.12
N SER A 100 11.74 -14.38 36.86
CA SER A 100 11.77 -13.43 35.74
C SER A 100 10.81 -12.25 35.91
N ASN A 101 9.81 -12.36 36.81
CA ASN A 101 8.91 -11.25 37.12
C ASN A 101 9.60 -10.11 37.90
N ASN A 102 10.75 -10.39 38.51
CA ASN A 102 11.56 -9.40 39.21
C ASN A 102 12.55 -8.68 38.28
N ASP A 103 12.58 -9.04 37.00
CA ASP A 103 13.40 -8.35 36.02
C ASP A 103 13.05 -6.85 35.98
N TYR A 104 14.08 -6.02 35.83
CA TYR A 104 13.92 -4.58 35.75
C TYR A 104 14.94 -3.94 34.80
N LEU A 105 14.58 -2.77 34.27
CA LEU A 105 15.48 -1.99 33.41
C LEU A 105 16.05 -0.80 34.17
N THR A 106 17.37 -0.61 34.09
CA THR A 106 18.03 0.67 34.42
C THR A 106 18.29 1.47 33.17
N VAL A 107 18.47 2.78 33.33
CA VAL A 107 18.72 3.69 32.21
C VAL A 107 20.11 4.25 32.36
N GLU A 108 20.87 4.22 31.28
CA GLU A 108 22.26 4.67 31.24
C GLU A 108 22.52 5.51 29.99
N ILE A 109 23.53 6.36 30.08
CA ILE A 109 24.05 7.10 28.92
C ILE A 109 25.23 6.32 28.34
N ALA A 110 25.16 6.03 27.04
CA ALA A 110 26.26 5.49 26.26
C ALA A 110 26.93 6.60 25.44
N SER A 111 28.23 6.47 25.19
CA SER A 111 29.01 7.40 24.38
C SER A 111 29.19 6.89 22.94
N GLY A 112 29.33 7.79 21.99
CA GLY A 112 29.76 7.48 20.63
C GLY A 112 30.47 8.65 19.97
N SER A 113 30.99 8.44 18.77
CA SER A 113 31.70 9.45 17.98
C SER A 113 30.96 9.75 16.68
N SER A 114 30.82 11.02 16.32
CA SER A 114 30.31 11.45 15.00
C SER A 114 31.25 11.08 13.85
N ASN A 115 32.50 10.76 14.16
CA ASN A 115 33.56 10.49 13.18
C ASN A 115 33.76 8.99 12.91
N GLY A 116 33.05 8.12 13.63
CA GLY A 116 33.11 6.66 13.48
C GLY A 116 31.72 6.06 13.27
N ASN A 117 31.66 4.87 12.66
CA ASN A 117 30.40 4.17 12.35
C ASN A 117 30.04 3.04 13.33
N GLU A 118 30.81 2.82 14.40
CA GLU A 118 30.79 1.56 15.17
C GLU A 118 30.16 1.65 16.57
N ASP A 119 29.69 2.83 16.99
CA ASP A 119 29.37 3.08 18.41
C ASP A 119 27.89 2.90 18.79
N PHE A 120 27.01 2.73 17.81
CA PHE A 120 25.59 2.45 18.01
C PHE A 120 25.29 1.05 17.48
N PRO A 121 24.57 0.19 18.25
CA PRO A 121 24.31 -1.17 17.80
C PRO A 121 23.52 -1.21 16.49
N ASN A 122 23.74 -2.25 15.70
CA ASN A 122 22.95 -2.49 14.50
C ASN A 122 21.49 -2.83 14.88
N TYR A 123 20.57 -2.54 13.96
CA TYR A 123 19.16 -2.91 14.15
C TYR A 123 19.01 -4.44 14.11
N ASP A 124 18.51 -5.01 15.19
CA ASP A 124 18.10 -6.42 15.27
C ASP A 124 16.68 -6.54 14.71
N TYR A 125 16.58 -7.14 13.52
CA TYR A 125 15.31 -7.34 12.82
C TYR A 125 14.40 -8.38 13.48
N GLU A 126 14.97 -9.34 14.20
CA GLU A 126 14.20 -10.39 14.89
C GLU A 126 13.49 -9.80 16.10
N ASN A 127 14.23 -9.02 16.89
CA ASN A 127 13.73 -8.39 18.12
C ASN A 127 13.16 -6.98 17.89
N ARG A 128 13.22 -6.47 16.65
CA ARG A 128 12.64 -5.20 16.20
C ARG A 128 13.15 -3.98 16.97
N GLY A 129 14.45 -3.89 17.22
CA GLY A 129 15.05 -2.79 17.97
C GLY A 129 16.57 -2.78 17.90
N PHE A 130 17.19 -1.89 18.67
CA PHE A 130 18.65 -1.76 18.74
C PHE A 130 19.12 -2.41 20.03
N TYR A 131 19.67 -3.61 19.91
CA TYR A 131 20.00 -4.44 21.06
C TYR A 131 21.48 -4.80 21.09
N VAL A 132 22.03 -4.91 22.29
CA VAL A 132 23.33 -5.53 22.55
C VAL A 132 23.10 -6.88 23.18
N LYS A 133 23.81 -7.90 22.69
CA LYS A 133 23.74 -9.28 23.17
C LYS A 133 25.07 -9.65 23.84
N ASN A 134 25.02 -10.49 24.86
CA ASN A 134 26.22 -11.11 25.43
C ASN A 134 26.70 -12.28 24.56
N ASP A 135 27.80 -12.92 24.97
CA ASP A 135 28.43 -14.04 24.25
C ASP A 135 27.51 -15.27 24.07
N ASN A 136 26.45 -15.38 24.88
CA ASN A 136 25.44 -16.44 24.78
C ASN A 136 24.22 -16.02 23.93
N ASN A 137 24.33 -14.92 23.17
CA ASN A 137 23.27 -14.36 22.34
C ASN A 137 22.03 -13.88 23.13
N ILE A 138 22.18 -13.63 24.44
CA ILE A 138 21.13 -13.11 25.31
C ILE A 138 21.18 -11.59 25.26
N ILE A 139 20.02 -10.94 25.05
CA ILE A 139 19.93 -9.48 25.02
C ILE A 139 20.19 -8.92 26.42
N ILE A 140 21.16 -8.01 26.52
CA ILE A 140 21.57 -7.36 27.77
C ILE A 140 21.25 -5.86 27.79
N GLU A 141 21.12 -5.23 26.62
CA GLU A 141 20.83 -3.79 26.53
C GLU A 141 19.93 -3.49 25.33
N LYS A 142 19.11 -2.43 25.45
CA LYS A 142 18.32 -1.84 24.37
C LYS A 142 18.62 -0.36 24.25
N TYR A 143 19.00 0.11 23.06
CA TYR A 143 19.24 1.51 22.78
C TYR A 143 17.95 2.17 22.28
N LEU A 144 17.63 3.34 22.84
CA LEU A 144 16.56 4.19 22.32
C LEU A 144 17.00 4.79 20.97
N ARG A 145 16.06 5.01 20.04
CA ARG A 145 16.37 5.51 18.69
C ARG A 145 16.53 7.03 18.69
N LEU A 146 17.50 7.49 19.45
CA LEU A 146 17.80 8.90 19.64
C LEU A 146 19.32 9.09 19.81
N SER A 147 19.82 10.24 19.38
CA SER A 147 21.18 10.69 19.67
C SER A 147 21.18 12.16 20.04
N MET A 148 22.10 12.51 20.91
CA MET A 148 22.34 13.88 21.32
C MET A 148 23.82 14.15 21.15
N LYS A 149 24.20 15.24 20.50
CA LYS A 149 25.59 15.65 20.43
C LYS A 149 25.91 16.52 21.63
N TYR A 150 27.01 16.29 22.33
CA TYR A 150 27.49 17.17 23.38
C TYR A 150 28.51 18.14 22.81
N ASP A 151 28.27 19.44 22.97
CA ASP A 151 29.18 20.49 22.54
C ASP A 151 29.58 21.35 23.75
N ALA A 152 30.82 21.16 24.21
CA ALA A 152 31.38 21.90 25.33
C ALA A 152 31.49 23.41 25.05
N SER A 153 31.67 23.82 23.80
CA SER A 153 31.76 25.24 23.41
C SER A 153 30.42 25.95 23.47
N LEU A 154 29.33 25.21 23.22
CA LEU A 154 27.94 25.68 23.32
C LEU A 154 27.30 25.39 24.69
N GLY A 155 28.07 24.82 25.62
CA GLY A 155 27.68 24.64 27.02
C GLY A 155 26.65 23.53 27.27
N GLY A 156 26.53 22.53 26.39
CA GLY A 156 25.63 21.40 26.65
C GLY A 156 25.24 20.59 25.42
N TYR A 157 24.07 19.94 25.49
CA TYR A 157 23.58 19.06 24.42
C TYR A 157 22.96 19.86 23.27
N VAL A 158 23.33 19.48 22.06
CA VAL A 158 22.95 20.10 20.79
C VAL A 158 22.57 19.01 19.79
N GLU A 159 21.92 19.40 18.69
CA GLU A 159 21.57 18.50 17.59
C GLU A 159 20.86 17.22 18.06
N LYS A 160 19.78 17.37 18.83
CA LYS A 160 19.02 16.26 19.39
C LYS A 160 18.18 15.63 18.29
N LYS A 161 18.62 14.47 17.81
CA LYS A 161 18.00 13.78 16.68
C LYS A 161 17.29 12.55 17.17
N TYR A 162 16.02 12.43 16.79
CA TYR A 162 15.40 11.12 16.73
C TYR A 162 15.94 10.43 15.50
N TRP A 163 16.40 9.20 15.68
CA TRP A 163 16.70 8.36 14.55
C TRP A 163 15.36 7.85 14.06
N ASN A 164 14.94 8.37 12.91
CA ASN A 164 13.80 7.81 12.24
C ASN A 164 14.16 6.37 11.84
N ILE A 165 13.20 5.45 11.85
CA ILE A 165 13.42 4.13 11.23
C ILE A 165 13.88 4.29 9.77
N ASN A 166 13.51 5.40 9.13
CA ASN A 166 13.99 5.81 7.82
C ASN A 166 15.51 6.07 7.74
N ASP A 167 16.17 6.40 8.86
CA ASP A 167 17.61 6.72 8.92
C ASP A 167 18.48 5.45 9.03
N PHE A 168 17.97 4.39 9.68
CA PHE A 168 18.65 3.08 9.75
C PHE A 168 18.28 2.12 8.60
N GLN A 169 17.15 2.34 7.90
CA GLN A 169 16.70 1.47 6.79
C GLN A 169 17.26 1.82 5.40
N ARG A 170 18.27 2.71 5.30
CA ARG A 170 18.90 3.04 4.00
C ARG A 170 20.32 2.52 3.79
N LYS A 171 20.76 1.58 4.63
CA LYS A 171 21.77 0.57 4.24
C LYS A 171 21.15 -0.83 4.35
N GLY A 172 20.06 -1.05 3.62
CA GLY A 172 19.46 -2.38 3.50
C GLY A 172 17.98 -2.36 3.09
N LEU A 173 17.71 -2.00 1.82
CA LEU A 173 16.48 -2.31 1.08
C LEU A 173 15.25 -1.46 1.44
N THR A 174 15.22 -0.21 0.95
CA THR A 174 13.99 0.59 0.93
C THR A 174 13.02 0.00 -0.08
N LEU A 175 12.01 -0.73 0.38
CA LEU A 175 10.91 -1.19 -0.46
C LEU A 175 10.18 0.02 -1.08
N LYS A 176 10.42 0.30 -2.35
CA LYS A 176 9.71 1.34 -3.10
C LYS A 176 8.50 0.72 -3.77
N ARG A 177 7.34 1.38 -3.62
CA ARG A 177 6.18 1.08 -4.46
C ARG A 177 6.54 1.37 -5.91
N LYS A 178 6.38 0.38 -6.76
CA LYS A 178 6.52 0.46 -8.21
C LYS A 178 5.15 0.30 -8.84
N THR A 179 4.92 1.07 -9.89
CA THR A 179 3.69 1.06 -10.66
C THR A 179 4.08 0.95 -12.13
N VAL A 180 3.48 0.01 -12.85
CA VAL A 180 3.67 -0.17 -14.29
C VAL A 180 2.32 -0.13 -14.97
N ASN A 181 2.18 0.72 -15.98
CA ASN A 181 0.92 0.95 -16.69
C ASN A 181 0.95 0.31 -18.08
N PHE A 182 -0.17 -0.27 -18.50
CA PHE A 182 -0.35 -0.89 -19.80
C PHE A 182 -1.61 -0.35 -20.48
N GLY A 183 -1.48 0.00 -21.75
CA GLY A 183 -2.61 0.30 -22.63
C GLY A 183 -3.10 -0.95 -23.37
N VAL A 184 -3.97 -0.75 -24.36
CA VAL A 184 -4.51 -1.80 -25.23
C VAL A 184 -3.40 -2.68 -25.82
N GLY A 185 -3.64 -3.99 -25.86
CA GLY A 185 -2.71 -4.96 -26.46
C GLY A 185 -2.41 -6.14 -25.55
N THR A 186 -1.43 -6.96 -25.97
CA THR A 186 -0.93 -8.08 -25.17
C THR A 186 0.43 -7.72 -24.60
N HIS A 187 0.61 -7.93 -23.30
CA HIS A 187 1.80 -7.57 -22.54
C HIS A 187 2.27 -8.74 -21.70
N GLU A 188 3.56 -8.82 -21.47
CA GLU A 188 4.15 -9.74 -20.50
C GLU A 188 4.82 -8.93 -19.38
N PHE A 189 4.59 -9.33 -18.14
CA PHE A 189 5.26 -8.79 -16.98
C PHE A 189 6.03 -9.89 -16.27
N THR A 190 7.33 -9.67 -16.09
CA THR A 190 8.22 -10.59 -15.36
C THR A 190 8.31 -10.14 -13.91
N PHE A 191 8.02 -11.04 -12.97
CA PHE A 191 8.19 -10.78 -11.55
C PHE A 191 9.68 -10.53 -11.24
N PRO A 192 10.02 -9.40 -10.60
CA PRO A 192 11.38 -9.22 -10.12
C PRO A 192 11.75 -10.29 -9.10
N SER A 193 13.02 -10.69 -9.12
CA SER A 193 13.56 -11.80 -8.31
C SER A 193 13.49 -11.57 -6.80
N ASP A 194 13.20 -10.35 -6.36
CA ASP A 194 13.04 -9.94 -4.97
C ASP A 194 11.58 -9.66 -4.54
N VAL A 195 10.63 -9.78 -5.48
CA VAL A 195 9.20 -9.50 -5.27
C VAL A 195 8.41 -10.79 -5.07
N ASN A 196 7.66 -10.90 -3.98
CA ASN A 196 6.86 -12.09 -3.64
C ASN A 196 5.39 -12.00 -4.06
N SER A 197 4.87 -10.79 -4.22
CA SER A 197 3.50 -10.55 -4.66
C SER A 197 3.39 -9.25 -5.45
N ILE A 198 2.41 -9.22 -6.35
CA ILE A 198 1.98 -8.03 -7.07
C ILE A 198 0.45 -7.92 -6.99
N THR A 199 -0.06 -6.72 -7.21
CA THR A 199 -1.49 -6.45 -7.41
C THR A 199 -1.69 -5.94 -8.83
N VAL A 200 -2.56 -6.60 -9.59
CA VAL A 200 -2.94 -6.20 -10.95
C VAL A 200 -4.32 -5.57 -10.92
N HIS A 201 -4.39 -4.30 -11.28
CA HIS A 201 -5.60 -3.55 -11.58
C HIS A 201 -5.85 -3.62 -13.08
N ILE A 202 -7.06 -3.98 -13.52
CA ILE A 202 -7.35 -4.10 -14.94
C ILE A 202 -8.79 -3.72 -15.26
N THR A 203 -8.99 -3.00 -16.37
CA THR A 203 -10.28 -2.65 -16.95
C THR A 203 -10.37 -3.16 -18.39
N SER A 204 -11.56 -3.50 -18.85
CA SER A 204 -11.83 -3.83 -20.26
C SER A 204 -12.36 -2.65 -21.04
N GLY A 205 -12.39 -2.77 -22.37
CA GLY A 205 -12.93 -1.72 -23.23
C GLY A 205 -14.45 -1.58 -23.09
N GLY A 206 -14.95 -0.34 -23.20
CA GLY A 206 -16.38 -0.06 -23.31
C GLY A 206 -16.89 -0.27 -24.73
N GLY A 207 -18.19 -0.47 -24.91
CA GLY A 207 -18.82 -0.61 -26.22
C GLY A 207 -18.97 0.72 -26.94
N GLY A 208 -18.95 0.71 -28.29
CA GLY A 208 -19.25 1.91 -29.08
C GLY A 208 -20.74 2.26 -29.09
N ALA A 209 -21.06 3.55 -29.21
CA ALA A 209 -22.44 3.99 -29.36
C ALA A 209 -23.00 3.68 -30.76
N GLY A 210 -24.28 3.34 -30.87
CA GLY A 210 -24.96 3.02 -32.13
C GLY A 210 -26.17 3.89 -32.42
N MET A 211 -26.66 3.83 -33.65
CA MET A 211 -27.84 4.59 -34.09
C MET A 211 -29.12 3.79 -33.86
N THR A 212 -30.25 4.48 -33.71
CA THR A 212 -31.58 3.85 -33.63
C THR A 212 -32.14 3.47 -35.02
N ILE A 213 -31.31 2.84 -35.85
CA ILE A 213 -31.66 2.35 -37.18
C ILE A 213 -31.58 0.83 -37.15
N ILE A 214 -32.62 0.15 -37.64
CA ILE A 214 -32.60 -1.30 -37.86
C ILE A 214 -31.80 -1.53 -39.15
N GLU A 215 -30.78 -2.40 -39.09
CA GLU A 215 -29.94 -2.78 -40.23
C GLU A 215 -30.80 -2.98 -41.48
N THR A 216 -30.74 -2.02 -42.39
CA THR A 216 -31.36 -2.07 -43.71
C THR A 216 -30.21 -1.75 -44.65
N GLY A 217 -29.68 -2.81 -45.28
CA GLY A 217 -28.32 -2.91 -45.83
C GLY A 217 -27.91 -1.93 -46.94
N ASP A 218 -28.73 -0.92 -47.25
CA ASP A 218 -28.52 0.01 -48.37
C ASP A 218 -28.30 1.47 -47.95
N ASN A 219 -28.27 1.78 -46.64
CA ASN A 219 -28.31 3.17 -46.16
C ASN A 219 -26.92 3.80 -45.82
N GLY A 220 -25.80 3.12 -46.08
CA GLY A 220 -24.46 3.62 -45.72
C GLY A 220 -24.19 3.68 -44.21
N TYR A 221 -24.91 2.88 -43.41
CA TYR A 221 -24.72 2.77 -41.96
C TYR A 221 -23.64 1.74 -41.62
N HIS A 222 -22.71 2.13 -40.76
CA HIS A 222 -21.67 1.28 -40.21
C HIS A 222 -22.00 0.98 -38.75
N ASN A 223 -22.02 -0.30 -38.39
CA ASN A 223 -22.39 -0.73 -37.05
C ASN A 223 -21.35 -0.39 -35.98
N ALA A 224 -21.85 -0.10 -34.79
CA ALA A 224 -21.01 -0.01 -33.60
C ALA A 224 -20.48 -1.39 -33.20
N THR A 225 -19.28 -1.44 -32.62
CA THR A 225 -18.64 -2.68 -32.18
C THR A 225 -18.54 -2.77 -30.66
N ASN A 226 -18.49 -4.00 -30.15
CA ASN A 226 -18.29 -4.27 -28.73
C ASN A 226 -16.88 -3.84 -28.32
N GLY A 227 -16.70 -3.51 -27.04
CA GLY A 227 -15.40 -3.39 -26.42
C GLY A 227 -14.71 -4.76 -26.32
N GLY A 228 -13.39 -4.76 -26.38
CA GLY A 228 -12.56 -5.94 -26.18
C GLY A 228 -12.47 -6.36 -24.72
N ASN A 229 -12.34 -7.67 -24.50
CA ASN A 229 -12.09 -8.23 -23.17
C ASN A 229 -10.67 -7.91 -22.70
N SER A 230 -10.51 -7.82 -21.37
CA SER A 230 -9.20 -7.78 -20.72
C SER A 230 -9.01 -9.02 -19.86
N GLN A 231 -7.79 -9.55 -19.79
CA GLN A 231 -7.49 -10.79 -19.09
C GLN A 231 -6.15 -10.72 -18.37
N VAL A 232 -6.06 -11.41 -17.24
CA VAL A 232 -4.81 -11.73 -16.57
C VAL A 232 -4.60 -13.23 -16.67
N LEU A 233 -3.47 -13.64 -17.24
CA LEU A 233 -3.15 -15.03 -17.52
C LEU A 233 -1.87 -15.44 -16.80
N ILE A 234 -1.89 -16.66 -16.26
CA ILE A 234 -0.71 -17.35 -15.74
C ILE A 234 -0.59 -18.65 -16.52
N ASN A 235 0.59 -18.92 -17.08
CA ASN A 235 0.82 -20.11 -17.92
C ASN A 235 -0.21 -20.25 -19.06
N ASP A 236 -0.53 -19.12 -19.70
CA ASP A 236 -1.54 -19.00 -20.77
C ASP A 236 -2.98 -19.40 -20.38
N ALA A 237 -3.25 -19.63 -19.10
CA ALA A 237 -4.59 -19.82 -18.56
C ALA A 237 -5.09 -18.51 -17.93
N ALA A 238 -6.26 -18.03 -18.35
CA ALA A 238 -6.89 -16.86 -17.76
C ALA A 238 -7.36 -17.16 -16.34
N ILE A 239 -6.79 -16.46 -15.36
CA ILE A 239 -7.23 -16.53 -13.96
C ILE A 239 -8.33 -15.51 -13.68
N THR A 240 -8.36 -14.42 -14.44
CA THR A 240 -9.37 -13.36 -14.35
C THR A 240 -9.67 -12.84 -15.75
N THR A 241 -10.95 -12.63 -16.04
CA THR A 241 -11.43 -12.03 -17.29
C THR A 241 -12.40 -10.90 -16.98
N CYS A 242 -12.11 -9.70 -17.47
CA CYS A 242 -13.01 -8.56 -17.52
C CYS A 242 -13.64 -8.51 -18.92
N GLY A 243 -14.93 -8.83 -19.02
CA GLY A 243 -15.69 -8.74 -20.26
C GLY A 243 -15.88 -7.29 -20.72
N GLY A 244 -15.66 -7.05 -22.01
CA GLY A 244 -15.90 -5.76 -22.66
C GLY A 244 -17.38 -5.39 -22.73
N GLY A 245 -17.65 -4.08 -22.83
CA GLY A 245 -19.01 -3.56 -22.96
C GLY A 245 -19.63 -3.88 -24.32
N GLY A 246 -20.91 -4.20 -24.36
CA GLY A 246 -21.67 -4.42 -25.58
C GLY A 246 -21.92 -3.11 -26.33
N CYS A 247 -21.92 -3.15 -27.67
CA CYS A 247 -22.24 -1.99 -28.48
C CYS A 247 -23.70 -1.57 -28.32
N GLY A 248 -23.97 -0.28 -28.52
CA GLY A 248 -25.33 0.23 -28.56
C GLY A 248 -26.06 -0.33 -29.77
N LYS A 249 -27.07 -1.17 -29.56
CA LYS A 249 -27.87 -1.76 -30.64
C LYS A 249 -29.34 -1.80 -30.31
N MET A 250 -30.18 -1.68 -31.34
CA MET A 250 -31.62 -1.90 -31.21
C MET A 250 -31.90 -3.40 -31.04
N THR A 251 -32.78 -3.75 -30.11
CA THR A 251 -33.36 -5.07 -29.96
C THR A 251 -34.85 -4.96 -30.26
N GLY A 252 -35.24 -5.06 -31.53
CA GLY A 252 -36.62 -4.80 -31.98
C GLY A 252 -36.89 -3.32 -32.28
N LEU A 253 -38.16 -2.93 -32.33
CA LEU A 253 -38.60 -1.61 -32.84
C LEU A 253 -38.53 -0.48 -31.79
N ALA A 254 -38.63 -0.80 -30.50
CA ALA A 254 -38.74 0.19 -29.42
C ALA A 254 -37.52 0.21 -28.48
N THR A 255 -36.92 -0.95 -28.23
CA THR A 255 -35.88 -1.18 -27.23
C THR A 255 -34.48 -1.19 -27.83
N GLY A 256 -33.51 -0.68 -27.07
CA GLY A 256 -32.10 -0.71 -27.46
C GLY A 256 -31.20 -0.31 -26.29
N SER A 257 -30.11 -1.04 -26.13
CA SER A 257 -29.11 -0.82 -25.08
C SER A 257 -27.75 -1.35 -25.52
N GLY A 258 -26.70 -0.86 -24.86
CA GLY A 258 -25.40 -1.52 -24.86
C GLY A 258 -25.23 -2.29 -23.56
N LEU A 259 -24.96 -3.59 -23.62
CA LEU A 259 -24.93 -4.44 -22.43
C LEU A 259 -23.66 -4.22 -21.59
N ALA A 260 -23.81 -4.24 -20.28
CA ALA A 260 -22.70 -4.20 -19.33
C ALA A 260 -21.72 -5.36 -19.51
N GLY A 261 -20.43 -5.05 -19.57
CA GLY A 261 -19.36 -6.03 -19.49
C GLY A 261 -19.38 -6.80 -18.16
N GLN A 262 -19.02 -8.08 -18.19
CA GLN A 262 -19.05 -8.95 -17.02
C GLN A 262 -17.64 -9.44 -16.63
N ALA A 263 -17.23 -9.18 -15.40
CA ALA A 263 -15.99 -9.68 -14.82
C ALA A 263 -16.21 -11.05 -14.14
N SER A 264 -15.26 -11.96 -14.30
CA SER A 264 -15.27 -13.32 -13.76
C SER A 264 -13.86 -13.82 -13.42
N GLY A 265 -13.79 -14.87 -12.59
CA GLY A 265 -12.53 -15.48 -12.17
C GLY A 265 -12.07 -15.00 -10.79
N GLN A 266 -10.75 -14.87 -10.61
CA GLN A 266 -10.12 -14.52 -9.34
C GLN A 266 -10.07 -13.00 -9.11
N GLY A 267 -9.92 -12.60 -7.85
CA GLY A 267 -9.78 -11.22 -7.43
C GLY A 267 -11.10 -10.54 -7.07
N LYS A 268 -11.03 -9.24 -6.80
CA LYS A 268 -12.21 -8.40 -6.56
C LYS A 268 -12.75 -7.92 -7.89
N LEU A 269 -13.98 -8.35 -8.21
CA LEU A 269 -14.61 -8.14 -9.51
C LEU A 269 -15.59 -6.97 -9.47
N TYR A 270 -15.62 -6.17 -10.53
CA TYR A 270 -16.51 -5.03 -10.71
C TYR A 270 -17.25 -5.18 -12.04
N GLN A 271 -18.57 -5.26 -11.97
CA GLN A 271 -19.41 -5.39 -13.15
C GLN A 271 -19.60 -4.03 -13.84
N GLY A 272 -19.79 -4.07 -15.15
CA GLY A 272 -20.13 -2.88 -15.92
C GLY A 272 -21.53 -2.38 -15.67
N SER A 273 -21.89 -1.31 -16.36
CA SER A 273 -23.25 -0.77 -16.43
C SER A 273 -23.74 -0.69 -17.88
N ASP A 274 -25.05 -0.81 -18.05
CA ASP A 274 -25.68 -0.73 -19.36
C ASP A 274 -25.63 0.70 -19.91
N GLY A 275 -25.51 0.81 -21.24
CA GLY A 275 -25.75 2.01 -22.00
C GLY A 275 -27.20 2.08 -22.46
N TYR A 276 -27.75 3.30 -22.55
CA TYR A 276 -29.18 3.52 -22.77
C TYR A 276 -29.46 4.29 -24.05
N LYS A 277 -30.59 3.94 -24.68
CA LYS A 277 -31.19 4.70 -25.79
C LYS A 277 -31.69 6.07 -25.32
N GLY A 278 -31.48 7.10 -26.13
CA GLY A 278 -31.93 8.46 -25.85
C GLY A 278 -31.62 9.45 -26.97
N THR A 279 -31.79 10.74 -26.69
CA THR A 279 -31.49 11.85 -27.61
C THR A 279 -30.66 12.92 -26.88
N PRO A 280 -29.34 12.72 -26.69
CA PRO A 280 -28.53 11.58 -27.13
C PRO A 280 -28.63 10.34 -26.22
N GLY A 281 -28.29 9.17 -26.75
CA GLY A 281 -28.08 7.96 -25.96
C GLY A 281 -26.86 8.09 -25.05
N ARG A 282 -26.93 7.51 -23.86
CA ARG A 282 -25.88 7.62 -22.82
C ARG A 282 -25.11 6.33 -22.67
N GLY A 283 -23.79 6.40 -22.72
CA GLY A 283 -22.90 5.28 -22.47
C GLY A 283 -22.95 4.83 -21.00
N GLY A 284 -22.70 3.54 -20.77
CA GLY A 284 -22.52 3.00 -19.43
C GLY A 284 -21.26 3.58 -18.79
N ILE A 285 -21.32 3.88 -17.51
CA ILE A 285 -20.17 4.35 -16.71
C ILE A 285 -19.66 3.20 -15.85
N LEU A 286 -18.36 2.90 -15.98
CA LEU A 286 -17.71 1.88 -15.15
C LEU A 286 -17.38 2.48 -13.78
N ASN A 287 -18.09 2.04 -12.74
CA ASN A 287 -17.80 2.43 -11.36
C ASN A 287 -16.96 1.35 -10.67
N SER A 288 -15.70 1.63 -10.40
CA SER A 288 -14.80 0.70 -9.71
C SER A 288 -13.80 1.46 -8.81
N GLN A 289 -13.21 0.74 -7.85
CA GLN A 289 -12.08 1.25 -7.07
C GLN A 289 -10.73 0.86 -7.71
N CYS A 290 -10.75 0.48 -8.98
CA CYS A 290 -9.57 0.05 -9.71
C CYS A 290 -8.67 1.27 -10.01
N LEU A 291 -7.35 1.12 -9.91
CA LEU A 291 -6.41 2.16 -10.32
C LEU A 291 -6.27 2.24 -11.85
N ALA A 292 -6.63 1.17 -12.56
CA ALA A 292 -6.75 1.17 -14.01
C ALA A 292 -7.98 2.00 -14.42
N SER A 293 -7.79 2.85 -15.44
CA SER A 293 -8.78 3.77 -15.97
C SER A 293 -9.45 3.23 -17.25
N GLY A 294 -10.45 3.96 -17.74
CA GLY A 294 -11.12 3.67 -19.00
C GLY A 294 -12.29 2.68 -18.86
N GLY A 295 -12.74 2.16 -19.99
CA GLY A 295 -13.84 1.19 -20.06
C GLY A 295 -15.25 1.78 -20.02
N ASN A 296 -15.44 3.11 -20.05
CA ASN A 296 -16.78 3.67 -20.24
C ASN A 296 -17.31 3.39 -21.64
N GLY A 297 -18.63 3.19 -21.73
CA GLY A 297 -19.31 3.06 -23.01
C GLY A 297 -19.38 4.40 -23.75
N GLY A 298 -19.39 4.33 -25.09
CA GLY A 298 -19.48 5.51 -25.92
C GLY A 298 -20.85 6.18 -25.84
N ASP A 299 -20.87 7.50 -25.74
CA ASP A 299 -22.08 8.30 -25.87
C ASP A 299 -22.53 8.44 -27.33
N GLY A 300 -23.85 8.44 -27.51
CA GLY A 300 -24.45 8.72 -28.80
C GLY A 300 -24.54 10.23 -29.08
N ILE A 301 -25.10 10.57 -30.24
CA ILE A 301 -25.43 11.95 -30.61
C ILE A 301 -26.92 12.08 -30.96
N ALA A 302 -27.45 13.30 -30.90
CA ALA A 302 -28.71 13.60 -31.56
C ALA A 302 -28.48 13.70 -33.08
N HIS A 303 -29.37 13.11 -33.87
CA HIS A 303 -29.29 13.16 -35.33
C HIS A 303 -30.67 13.23 -35.98
N ASN A 304 -30.73 13.61 -37.26
CA ASN A 304 -31.98 13.87 -37.98
C ASN A 304 -32.48 12.67 -38.81
N ILE A 305 -31.86 11.50 -38.65
CA ILE A 305 -32.15 10.28 -39.43
C ILE A 305 -32.86 9.23 -38.57
N GLY A 306 -33.80 8.48 -39.12
CA GLY A 306 -34.54 7.43 -38.40
C GLY A 306 -35.29 7.98 -37.18
N ASN A 307 -35.24 7.25 -36.05
CA ASN A 307 -35.95 7.62 -34.83
C ASN A 307 -35.20 8.68 -33.98
N LYS A 308 -34.54 9.64 -34.65
CA LYS A 308 -33.78 10.82 -34.16
C LYS A 308 -32.88 10.68 -32.93
N GLY A 309 -32.71 9.47 -32.40
CA GLY A 309 -31.98 9.15 -31.19
C GLY A 309 -30.89 8.12 -31.43
N SER A 310 -30.03 7.97 -30.44
CA SER A 310 -28.89 7.06 -30.44
C SER A 310 -28.94 6.14 -29.22
N ILE A 311 -28.06 5.16 -29.19
CA ILE A 311 -27.95 4.15 -28.13
C ILE A 311 -26.52 4.18 -27.64
N GLY A 312 -26.33 4.50 -26.36
CA GLY A 312 -25.00 4.43 -25.77
C GLY A 312 -24.49 2.99 -25.69
N GLY A 313 -23.17 2.82 -25.80
CA GLY A 313 -22.53 1.53 -25.53
C GLY A 313 -22.55 1.19 -24.05
N GLY A 314 -22.50 -0.10 -23.71
CA GLY A 314 -22.32 -0.54 -22.32
C GLY A 314 -20.88 -0.28 -21.87
N SER A 315 -20.68 -0.10 -20.56
CA SER A 315 -19.32 -0.05 -20.03
C SER A 315 -18.68 -1.43 -20.05
N GLY A 316 -17.36 -1.48 -20.09
CA GLY A 316 -16.58 -2.65 -19.73
C GLY A 316 -16.73 -2.99 -18.23
N SER A 317 -15.89 -3.90 -17.77
CA SER A 317 -15.79 -4.35 -16.38
C SER A 317 -14.36 -4.21 -15.86
N ALA A 318 -14.17 -4.40 -14.55
CA ALA A 318 -12.85 -4.28 -13.93
C ALA A 318 -12.58 -5.39 -12.91
N ALA A 319 -11.30 -5.58 -12.60
CA ALA A 319 -10.86 -6.46 -11.54
C ALA A 319 -9.60 -5.94 -10.85
N ILE A 320 -9.44 -6.31 -9.58
CA ILE A 320 -8.21 -6.16 -8.80
C ILE A 320 -7.77 -7.56 -8.38
N VAL A 321 -6.60 -7.99 -8.83
CA VAL A 321 -6.12 -9.37 -8.72
C VAL A 321 -4.78 -9.38 -8.02
N ASP A 322 -4.71 -10.01 -6.85
CA ASP A 322 -3.45 -10.24 -6.15
C ASP A 322 -2.83 -11.55 -6.64
N ILE A 323 -1.55 -11.51 -7.01
CA ILE A 323 -0.81 -12.66 -7.52
C ILE A 323 0.46 -12.81 -6.70
N ASN A 324 0.63 -13.98 -6.08
CA ASN A 324 1.85 -14.35 -5.37
C ASN A 324 2.71 -15.30 -6.21
N ARG A 325 3.95 -15.52 -5.79
CA ARG A 325 4.87 -16.43 -6.50
C ARG A 325 4.36 -17.85 -6.62
N ASP A 326 3.68 -18.37 -5.60
CA ASP A 326 3.22 -19.74 -5.58
C ASP A 326 2.21 -20.01 -6.72
N MET A 327 1.44 -19.00 -7.11
CA MET A 327 0.52 -19.06 -8.25
C MET A 327 1.23 -19.16 -9.60
N LEU A 328 2.46 -18.64 -9.72
CA LEU A 328 3.21 -18.61 -11.00
C LEU A 328 3.86 -19.95 -11.34
N GLY A 329 4.10 -20.79 -10.34
CA GLY A 329 4.93 -21.99 -10.49
C GLY A 329 6.32 -21.64 -11.05
N VAL A 330 6.67 -22.20 -12.20
CA VAL A 330 7.99 -22.05 -12.84
C VAL A 330 8.12 -20.86 -13.79
N SER A 331 7.03 -20.16 -14.12
CA SER A 331 7.01 -19.20 -15.23
C SER A 331 7.54 -17.81 -14.88
N TYR A 332 7.52 -17.43 -13.60
CA TYR A 332 7.91 -16.10 -13.07
C TYR A 332 7.32 -14.90 -13.82
N LYS A 333 6.30 -15.13 -14.66
CA LYS A 333 5.71 -14.15 -15.58
C LYS A 333 4.20 -14.26 -15.56
N ILE A 334 3.56 -13.14 -15.81
CA ILE A 334 2.14 -13.08 -16.15
C ILE A 334 1.98 -12.45 -17.52
N LYS A 335 0.90 -12.85 -18.21
CA LYS A 335 0.48 -12.22 -19.45
C LYS A 335 -0.78 -11.40 -19.18
N ILE A 336 -0.81 -10.18 -19.67
CA ILE A 336 -1.93 -9.26 -19.53
C ILE A 336 -2.43 -8.93 -20.93
N ILE A 337 -3.72 -9.13 -21.16
CA ILE A 337 -4.41 -8.69 -22.37
C ILE A 337 -5.31 -7.53 -21.97
N VAL A 338 -5.17 -6.39 -22.65
CA VAL A 338 -6.00 -5.20 -22.44
C VAL A 338 -6.85 -4.95 -23.67
N GLY A 339 -8.17 -4.96 -23.48
CA GLY A 339 -9.16 -4.78 -24.52
C GLY A 339 -9.32 -3.34 -25.00
N ALA A 340 -9.47 -3.16 -26.31
CA ALA A 340 -9.76 -1.87 -26.94
C ALA A 340 -11.22 -1.45 -26.73
N GLY A 341 -11.48 -0.15 -26.77
CA GLY A 341 -12.83 0.38 -26.84
C GLY A 341 -13.50 0.06 -28.17
N GLY A 342 -14.81 -0.18 -28.14
CA GLY A 342 -15.62 -0.42 -29.33
C GLY A 342 -15.74 0.84 -30.18
N VAL A 343 -15.67 0.66 -31.49
CA VAL A 343 -15.84 1.74 -32.46
C VAL A 343 -17.33 2.09 -32.53
N SER A 344 -17.62 3.38 -32.56
CA SER A 344 -18.99 3.87 -32.68
C SER A 344 -19.54 3.66 -34.10
N GLY A 345 -20.86 3.51 -34.18
CA GLY A 345 -21.53 3.50 -35.46
C GLY A 345 -21.45 4.87 -36.14
N TYR A 346 -21.55 4.89 -37.46
CA TYR A 346 -21.62 6.14 -38.21
C TYR A 346 -22.40 5.95 -39.51
N MET A 347 -22.86 7.05 -40.09
CA MET A 347 -23.49 7.10 -41.42
C MET A 347 -22.58 7.87 -42.37
N ASP A 348 -22.44 7.36 -43.59
CA ASP A 348 -21.75 8.09 -44.65
C ASP A 348 -22.43 9.45 -44.91
N GLY A 349 -21.62 10.51 -45.10
CA GLY A 349 -22.12 11.87 -45.33
C GLY A 349 -22.58 12.64 -44.07
N ASN A 350 -22.54 12.04 -42.88
CA ASN A 350 -22.75 12.77 -41.62
C ASN A 350 -21.41 13.30 -41.06
N PRO A 351 -21.23 14.62 -40.89
CA PRO A 351 -19.98 15.18 -40.36
C PRO A 351 -19.75 14.87 -38.87
N THR A 352 -20.77 14.42 -38.14
CA THR A 352 -20.72 14.19 -36.69
C THR A 352 -20.72 12.68 -36.40
N ARG A 353 -19.60 12.16 -35.87
CA ARG A 353 -19.49 10.77 -35.43
C ARG A 353 -19.88 10.63 -33.95
N MET A 354 -20.49 9.50 -33.60
CA MET A 354 -20.74 9.14 -32.21
C MET A 354 -19.43 8.83 -31.48
N ASN A 355 -19.47 8.78 -30.15
CA ASN A 355 -18.29 8.50 -29.36
C ASN A 355 -18.00 7.00 -29.31
N ASN A 356 -16.72 6.66 -29.51
CA ASN A 356 -16.23 5.30 -29.27
C ASN A 356 -16.34 4.98 -27.77
N GLY A 357 -16.38 3.68 -27.46
CA GLY A 357 -16.11 3.24 -26.11
C GLY A 357 -14.67 3.57 -25.72
N GLU A 358 -14.44 3.82 -24.44
CA GLU A 358 -13.10 4.02 -23.93
C GLU A 358 -12.32 2.72 -23.95
N ASN A 359 -11.02 2.83 -24.24
CA ASN A 359 -10.08 1.73 -24.09
C ASN A 359 -10.00 1.27 -22.63
N GLY A 360 -9.73 -0.02 -22.42
CA GLY A 360 -9.29 -0.50 -21.12
C GLY A 360 -7.84 -0.11 -20.83
N SER A 361 -7.41 -0.37 -19.60
CA SER A 361 -6.01 -0.26 -19.17
C SER A 361 -5.68 -1.29 -18.10
N ALA A 362 -4.40 -1.48 -17.82
CA ALA A 362 -3.96 -2.23 -16.66
C ALA A 362 -2.85 -1.51 -15.91
N VAL A 363 -2.81 -1.71 -14.59
CA VAL A 363 -1.79 -1.17 -13.69
C VAL A 363 -1.33 -2.30 -12.79
N ILE A 364 -0.03 -2.54 -12.74
CA ILE A 364 0.57 -3.44 -11.76
C ILE A 364 1.21 -2.60 -10.66
N GLU A 365 0.86 -2.86 -9.41
CA GLU A 365 1.53 -2.34 -8.23
C GLU A 365 2.31 -3.44 -7.51
N TYR A 366 3.55 -3.14 -7.11
CA TYR A 366 4.36 -4.06 -6.29
C TYR A 366 5.39 -3.30 -5.45
N MET A 367 5.87 -3.94 -4.39
CA MET A 367 6.92 -3.40 -3.53
C MET A 367 8.25 -4.06 -3.88
N GLN A 368 9.27 -3.27 -4.20
CA GLN A 368 10.59 -3.76 -4.62
C GLN A 368 11.71 -3.11 -3.83
N LYS A 369 12.75 -3.90 -3.49
CA LYS A 369 13.83 -3.52 -2.58
C LYS A 369 14.79 -2.45 -3.09
#